data_AF-A0A0P4QZM3-F1
#
_entry.id   AF-A0A0P4QZM3-F1
#
_cell.length_a   1.000
_cell.length_b   1.000
_cell.length_c   1.000
_cell.angle_alpha   90.00
_cell.angle_beta   90.00
_cell.angle_gamma   90.00
#
_symmetry.space_group_name_H-M   'P 1'
#
loop_
_entity.id
_entity.type
_entity.pdbx_description
1 polymer ?
#
loop_
_entity_poly.entity_id
_entity_poly.type
_entity_poly.pdbx_seq_one_letter_code
_entity_poly.pdbx_strand_id
1 'polypeptide(L)'
;MKGPDEWDGRELPGSPGERPRIPSPRSAVEDHGPLPDAPPVPAHDPASDTVETLPEAGPGSEPPAAPQPLPDPDPAPPHRVLKSLLGAWALAACSAEETAAVEAHLTDCASCADEALRLRDAVGLLHPADSLDLDPLLRSRVLEGALGRRPARIPVPDWAAPYDAETAKLDALLHDMGEAEWRAPVRLRWFEGDRPVERETTVAGVMGHLMAVDGLVATALGLTDPLGTAAPPGTPDPLIRTETFWRAAHETQRPLTVHAPWRDQSYALMRQVSFAGSRVAELAVPYGDFRLALRDSFLDRAFEYWVHAGDIAEAVDYPYVPPASGHLHQMVDLAARLLPSALADRRRAGLAAPPQRLVEAGAPGRTLHLEVEGNGGGHWYIALDSPAALGTPERTVAHIALDSAEFCQLAAGHISPEEAAAGQDGERDAIREVLFATASLSRL
;
A
#
# COMPACT_ATOMS: atom_id res chain seq x y z
N MET A 1 -15.77 16.92 32.78
CA MET A 1 -14.53 17.49 33.36
C MET A 1 -14.16 16.74 34.63
N LYS A 2 -13.24 15.78 34.50
CA LYS A 2 -12.16 15.36 35.40
C LYS A 2 -11.25 14.50 34.51
N GLY A 3 -9.99 14.91 34.32
CA GLY A 3 -9.04 14.31 33.35
C GLY A 3 -8.34 13.07 33.91
N PRO A 4 -7.67 12.26 33.05
CA PRO A 4 -7.03 11.03 33.48
C PRO A 4 -5.55 11.22 33.87
N ASP A 5 -5.16 10.43 34.86
CA ASP A 5 -3.85 9.78 35.07
C ASP A 5 -2.62 10.64 35.43
N GLU A 6 -2.51 10.97 36.72
CA GLU A 6 -1.20 11.15 37.38
C GLU A 6 -0.61 9.76 37.71
N TRP A 7 0.56 9.48 37.15
CA TRP A 7 1.36 8.28 37.38
C TRP A 7 2.17 8.40 38.68
N ASP A 8 1.84 7.60 39.71
CA ASP A 8 2.63 7.47 40.95
C ASP A 8 3.81 6.50 40.69
N GLY A 9 5.00 7.07 40.52
CA GLY A 9 6.24 6.38 40.14
C GLY A 9 6.85 5.45 41.20
N ARG A 10 6.08 4.46 41.68
CA ARG A 10 6.57 3.41 42.59
C ARG A 10 6.62 2.06 41.89
N GLU A 11 7.79 1.72 41.34
CA GLU A 11 8.10 0.35 40.91
C GLU A 11 8.30 -0.54 42.15
N LEU A 12 7.42 -1.52 42.33
CA LEU A 12 7.62 -2.61 43.28
C LEU A 12 8.57 -3.65 42.66
N PRO A 13 9.59 -4.14 43.39
CA PRO A 13 10.54 -5.10 42.84
C PRO A 13 9.86 -6.47 42.60
N GLY A 14 9.93 -6.94 41.35
CA GLY A 14 9.34 -8.19 40.89
C GLY A 14 9.95 -9.44 41.55
N SER A 15 9.12 -10.46 41.73
CA SER A 15 9.50 -11.76 42.31
C SER A 15 10.46 -12.53 41.39
N PRO A 16 11.32 -13.42 41.92
CA PRO A 16 12.33 -14.13 41.12
C PRO A 16 11.63 -15.13 40.18
N GLY A 17 11.69 -14.88 38.86
CA GLY A 17 11.12 -15.75 37.82
C GLY A 17 10.36 -15.03 36.70
N GLU A 18 10.13 -13.72 36.82
CA GLU A 18 9.42 -12.93 35.80
C GLU A 18 10.35 -12.62 34.61
N ARG A 19 9.93 -12.97 33.38
CA ARG A 19 10.64 -12.59 32.14
C ARG A 19 10.53 -11.07 31.94
N PRO A 20 11.55 -10.39 31.37
CA PRO A 20 11.51 -8.93 31.19
C PRO A 20 10.28 -8.49 30.38
N ARG A 21 9.49 -7.55 30.90
CA ARG A 21 8.38 -6.94 30.16
C ARG A 21 8.93 -6.01 29.08
N ILE A 22 8.65 -6.34 27.83
CA ILE A 22 8.91 -5.47 26.67
C ILE A 22 7.75 -4.46 26.61
N PRO A 23 8.00 -3.14 26.63
CA PRO A 23 6.95 -2.14 26.46
C PRO A 23 6.25 -2.28 25.12
N SER A 24 4.93 -2.10 25.09
CA SER A 24 4.13 -2.10 23.85
C SER A 24 4.62 -1.01 22.87
N PRO A 25 4.58 -1.26 21.56
CA PRO A 25 4.90 -0.25 20.55
C PRO A 25 4.00 0.98 20.71
N ARG A 26 4.57 2.18 20.54
CA ARG A 26 3.80 3.42 20.51
C ARG A 26 2.91 3.44 19.26
N SER A 27 1.69 3.97 19.39
CA SER A 27 0.77 4.19 18.28
C SER A 27 1.37 5.14 17.23
N ALA A 28 1.04 4.89 15.96
CA ALA A 28 1.52 5.68 14.84
C ALA A 28 0.74 7.00 14.75
N VAL A 29 1.38 8.05 14.21
CA VAL A 29 0.79 9.39 14.02
C VAL A 29 -0.45 9.35 13.09
N GLU A 30 -0.63 8.27 12.35
CA GLU A 30 -1.74 8.00 11.43
C GLU A 30 -3.07 7.69 12.18
N ASP A 31 -3.04 7.40 13.49
CA ASP A 31 -4.22 7.17 14.36
C ASP A 31 -4.98 8.46 14.74
N HIS A 32 -4.55 9.62 14.24
CA HIS A 32 -5.13 10.93 14.59
C HIS A 32 -5.73 11.66 13.37
N GLY A 33 -6.62 10.98 12.64
CA GLY A 33 -7.50 11.63 11.65
C GLY A 33 -6.78 12.34 10.48
N PRO A 34 -7.53 13.05 9.61
CA PRO A 34 -6.96 13.61 8.38
C PRO A 34 -6.01 14.78 8.65
N LEU A 35 -4.86 14.78 7.97
CA LEU A 35 -3.92 15.90 7.94
C LEU A 35 -4.47 17.06 7.07
N PRO A 36 -4.18 18.33 7.42
CA PRO A 36 -4.62 19.48 6.63
C PRO A 36 -3.86 19.62 5.31
N ASP A 37 -4.56 20.05 4.25
CA ASP A 37 -4.01 20.26 2.90
C ASP A 37 -3.00 21.41 2.84
N ALA A 38 -1.90 21.19 2.12
CA ALA A 38 -0.88 22.20 1.85
C ALA A 38 -1.22 23.01 0.57
N PRO A 39 -0.99 24.34 0.54
CA PRO A 39 -1.29 25.17 -0.63
C PRO A 39 -0.25 25.00 -1.76
N PRO A 40 -0.66 25.23 -3.03
CA PRO A 40 0.21 25.03 -4.19
C PRO A 40 1.25 26.15 -4.37
N VAL A 41 2.43 25.79 -4.87
CA VAL A 41 3.57 26.68 -5.15
C VAL A 41 3.44 27.30 -6.56
N PRO A 42 3.74 28.59 -6.78
CA PRO A 42 3.67 29.21 -8.11
C PRO A 42 4.83 28.78 -9.02
N ALA A 43 4.55 28.63 -10.32
CA ALA A 43 5.53 28.33 -11.37
C ALA A 43 6.20 29.61 -11.90
N HIS A 44 7.50 29.55 -12.18
CA HIS A 44 8.27 30.58 -12.87
C HIS A 44 8.63 30.13 -14.30
N ASP A 45 8.41 31.01 -15.29
CA ASP A 45 8.79 30.84 -16.70
C ASP A 45 10.29 31.04 -16.93
N PRO A 46 10.94 30.27 -17.84
CA PRO A 46 12.32 30.48 -18.22
C PRO A 46 12.41 31.34 -19.49
N ALA A 47 13.11 32.46 -19.43
CA ALA A 47 13.49 33.22 -20.62
C ALA A 47 15.00 33.51 -20.64
N SER A 48 15.61 32.99 -21.71
CA SER A 48 16.75 33.53 -22.47
C SER A 48 18.12 33.66 -21.82
N ASP A 49 19.03 32.75 -22.19
CA ASP A 49 20.46 33.02 -22.22
C ASP A 49 21.03 32.79 -23.63
N THR A 50 21.60 33.86 -24.17
CA THR A 50 22.29 33.95 -25.46
C THR A 50 23.76 33.55 -25.30
N VAL A 51 24.23 32.73 -26.24
CA VAL A 51 25.62 32.25 -26.32
C VAL A 51 26.50 33.30 -27.02
N GLU A 52 27.54 33.79 -26.34
CA GLU A 52 28.63 34.57 -26.97
C GLU A 52 29.87 33.69 -27.21
N THR A 53 30.41 33.82 -28.42
CA THR A 53 31.56 33.10 -28.99
C THR A 53 32.89 33.84 -28.74
N LEU A 54 33.95 33.09 -28.40
CA LEU A 54 35.34 33.56 -28.30
C LEU A 54 36.07 33.48 -29.66
N PRO A 55 36.96 34.43 -30.02
CA PRO A 55 37.80 34.31 -31.21
C PRO A 55 39.21 33.78 -30.95
N GLU A 56 39.78 33.24 -32.04
CA GLU A 56 40.99 32.41 -32.19
C GLU A 56 42.35 33.11 -31.98
N ALA A 57 43.35 32.27 -31.75
CA ALA A 57 44.78 32.57 -31.58
C ALA A 57 45.50 32.89 -32.90
N GLY A 58 46.42 33.86 -32.85
CA GLY A 58 47.41 34.14 -33.91
C GLY A 58 48.84 33.75 -33.46
N PRO A 59 49.71 33.24 -34.36
CA PRO A 59 51.05 32.77 -34.01
C PRO A 59 52.13 33.82 -34.31
N GLY A 60 53.27 33.73 -33.60
CA GLY A 60 54.47 34.49 -33.95
C GLY A 60 55.54 34.48 -32.86
N SER A 61 56.54 33.62 -33.03
CA SER A 61 57.72 33.44 -32.18
C SER A 61 58.90 34.31 -32.64
N GLU A 62 59.68 34.88 -31.71
CA GLU A 62 61.11 35.18 -31.89
C GLU A 62 61.88 35.18 -30.54
N PRO A 63 63.20 34.85 -30.52
CA PRO A 63 63.94 34.40 -29.34
C PRO A 63 64.62 35.53 -28.52
N PRO A 64 65.03 35.28 -27.26
CA PRO A 64 65.52 36.34 -26.37
C PRO A 64 66.99 36.72 -26.62
N ALA A 65 67.23 38.04 -26.65
CA ALA A 65 68.56 38.66 -26.63
C ALA A 65 69.06 38.86 -25.17
N ALA A 66 70.38 38.82 -25.00
CA ALA A 66 71.07 38.85 -23.70
C ALA A 66 70.91 40.20 -22.93
N PRO A 67 70.94 40.18 -21.58
CA PRO A 67 70.65 41.36 -20.77
C PRO A 67 71.84 42.31 -20.64
N GLN A 68 71.56 43.62 -20.69
CA GLN A 68 72.50 44.70 -20.30
C GLN A 68 72.41 45.00 -18.80
N PRO A 69 73.49 45.50 -18.14
CA PRO A 69 73.48 45.78 -16.71
C PRO A 69 72.62 47.02 -16.36
N LEU A 70 71.84 46.91 -15.29
CA LEU A 70 71.03 47.99 -14.71
C LEU A 70 71.89 48.95 -13.86
N PRO A 71 71.55 50.26 -13.81
CA PRO A 71 72.19 51.25 -12.93
C PRO A 71 71.80 51.07 -11.45
N ASP A 72 72.63 51.60 -10.54
CA ASP A 72 72.47 51.49 -9.08
C ASP A 72 71.12 52.03 -8.55
N PRO A 73 70.54 51.43 -7.49
CA PRO A 73 69.21 51.78 -6.98
C PRO A 73 69.17 53.16 -6.31
N ASP A 74 68.09 53.90 -6.60
CA ASP A 74 67.74 55.18 -5.97
C ASP A 74 67.54 55.04 -4.43
N PRO A 75 67.79 56.10 -3.65
CA PRO A 75 67.64 56.07 -2.20
C PRO A 75 66.19 55.78 -1.78
N ALA A 76 66.02 54.95 -0.75
CA ALA A 76 64.72 54.51 -0.27
C ALA A 76 63.76 55.68 0.05
N PRO A 77 62.47 55.58 -0.31
CA PRO A 77 61.50 56.65 -0.11
C PRO A 77 61.31 56.98 1.38
N PRO A 78 61.03 58.25 1.72
CA PRO A 78 60.90 58.67 3.10
C PRO A 78 59.67 58.05 3.77
N HIS A 79 59.76 57.75 5.07
CA HIS A 79 58.74 57.10 5.89
C HIS A 79 57.31 57.62 5.70
N ARG A 80 57.12 58.93 5.52
CA ARG A 80 55.80 59.55 5.32
C ARG A 80 55.09 59.06 4.04
N VAL A 81 55.87 58.82 2.97
CA VAL A 81 55.35 58.31 1.69
C VAL A 81 54.94 56.84 1.86
N LEU A 82 55.80 56.04 2.46
CA LEU A 82 55.54 54.62 2.74
C LEU A 82 54.32 54.43 3.66
N LYS A 83 54.15 55.28 4.67
CA LYS A 83 52.96 55.28 5.52
C LYS A 83 51.68 55.63 4.76
N SER A 84 51.74 56.51 3.76
CA SER A 84 50.57 56.87 2.94
C SER A 84 50.13 55.76 1.99
N LEU A 85 51.06 54.85 1.64
CA LEU A 85 50.79 53.72 0.75
C LEU A 85 50.14 52.52 1.46
N LEU A 86 50.08 52.49 2.79
CA LEU A 86 49.56 51.33 3.55
C LEU A 86 48.13 50.95 3.18
N GLY A 87 47.26 51.93 2.90
CA GLY A 87 45.87 51.67 2.48
C GLY A 87 45.79 51.05 1.08
N ALA A 88 46.57 51.56 0.13
CA ALA A 88 46.65 51.00 -1.22
C ALA A 88 47.30 49.62 -1.21
N TRP A 89 48.34 49.43 -0.40
CA TRP A 89 49.00 48.15 -0.20
C TRP A 89 48.05 47.11 0.42
N ALA A 90 47.23 47.49 1.41
CA ALA A 90 46.24 46.60 2.01
C ALA A 90 45.16 46.14 1.02
N LEU A 91 44.86 46.96 0.01
CA LEU A 91 43.95 46.63 -1.10
C LEU A 91 44.65 45.97 -2.30
N ALA A 92 45.94 45.63 -2.19
CA ALA A 92 46.77 45.12 -3.29
C ALA A 92 46.77 46.02 -4.55
N ALA A 93 46.70 47.34 -4.36
CA ALA A 93 46.61 48.35 -5.41
C ALA A 93 47.92 49.14 -5.63
N CYS A 94 49.01 48.75 -4.97
CA CYS A 94 50.35 49.32 -5.20
C CYS A 94 51.04 48.66 -6.40
N SER A 95 51.97 49.39 -7.04
CA SER A 95 52.91 48.78 -7.98
C SER A 95 53.87 47.81 -7.28
N ALA A 96 54.59 46.98 -8.05
CA ALA A 96 55.54 46.01 -7.49
C ALA A 96 56.69 46.68 -6.71
N GLU A 97 57.22 47.81 -7.22
CA GLU A 97 58.29 48.57 -6.56
C GLU A 97 57.81 49.20 -5.26
N GLU A 98 56.60 49.79 -5.25
CA GLU A 98 56.00 50.36 -4.03
C GLU A 98 55.70 49.27 -3.00
N THR A 99 55.23 48.11 -3.44
CA THR A 99 54.95 46.96 -2.56
C THR A 99 56.22 46.49 -1.86
N ALA A 100 57.31 46.30 -2.61
CA ALA A 100 58.59 45.89 -2.04
C ALA A 100 59.15 46.94 -1.06
N ALA A 101 59.02 48.24 -1.39
CA ALA A 101 59.47 49.32 -0.52
C ALA A 101 58.63 49.40 0.78
N VAL A 102 57.31 49.19 0.70
CA VAL A 102 56.42 49.13 1.87
C VAL A 102 56.75 47.90 2.73
N GLU A 103 56.90 46.72 2.15
CA GLU A 103 57.20 45.48 2.90
C GLU A 103 58.55 45.55 3.63
N ALA A 104 59.59 46.08 2.97
CA ALA A 104 60.86 46.36 3.62
C ALA A 104 60.67 47.31 4.83
N HIS A 105 59.88 48.39 4.65
CA HIS A 105 59.60 49.34 5.71
C HIS A 105 58.80 48.76 6.89
N LEU A 106 57.85 47.86 6.63
CA LEU A 106 57.05 47.21 7.66
C LEU A 106 57.90 46.33 8.59
N THR A 107 59.01 45.78 8.07
CA THR A 107 59.96 44.99 8.86
C THR A 107 60.67 45.86 9.90
N ASP A 108 60.93 47.13 9.57
CA ASP A 108 61.71 48.05 10.41
C ASP A 108 60.86 49.04 11.23
N CYS A 109 59.53 49.09 11.02
CA CYS A 109 58.64 50.05 11.67
C CYS A 109 57.36 49.41 12.22
N ALA A 110 57.40 49.07 13.51
CA ALA A 110 56.29 48.43 14.23
C ALA A 110 54.96 49.18 14.11
N SER A 111 54.96 50.52 14.19
CA SER A 111 53.72 51.30 14.09
C SER A 111 53.05 51.25 12.72
N CYS A 112 53.83 51.09 11.64
CA CYS A 112 53.27 50.91 10.30
C CYS A 112 52.82 49.46 10.09
N ALA A 113 53.50 48.47 10.68
CA ALA A 113 53.10 47.07 10.64
C ALA A 113 51.74 46.85 11.33
N ASP A 114 51.54 47.44 12.51
CA ASP A 114 50.27 47.37 13.23
C ASP A 114 49.12 48.00 12.44
N GLU A 115 49.36 49.15 11.80
CA GLU A 115 48.36 49.83 10.97
C GLU A 115 48.05 49.03 9.70
N ALA A 116 49.06 48.44 9.06
CA ALA A 116 48.90 47.60 7.88
C ALA A 116 48.08 46.34 8.17
N LEU A 117 48.27 45.71 9.34
CA LEU A 117 47.46 44.59 9.80
C LEU A 117 46.00 44.99 9.99
N ARG A 118 45.74 46.10 10.70
CA ARG A 118 44.37 46.61 10.90
C ARG A 118 43.66 46.92 9.58
N LEU A 119 44.37 47.49 8.61
CA LEU A 119 43.82 47.79 7.29
C LEU A 119 43.50 46.51 6.50
N ARG A 120 44.37 45.48 6.54
CA ARG A 120 44.08 44.18 5.92
C ARG A 120 42.88 43.48 6.56
N ASP A 121 42.77 43.51 7.88
CA ASP A 121 41.62 42.96 8.60
C ASP A 121 40.31 43.66 8.17
N ALA A 122 40.36 44.99 7.99
CA ALA A 122 39.20 45.76 7.52
C ALA A 122 38.83 45.47 6.05
N VAL A 123 39.80 45.18 5.18
CA VAL A 123 39.53 44.78 3.78
C VAL A 123 38.76 43.46 3.71
N GLY A 124 38.99 42.53 4.67
CA GLY A 124 38.22 41.29 4.76
C GLY A 124 36.71 41.49 4.95
N LEU A 125 36.29 42.63 5.49
CA LEU A 125 34.87 43.00 5.66
C LEU A 125 34.23 43.58 4.39
N LEU A 126 35.04 43.90 3.37
CA LEU A 126 34.60 44.48 2.09
C LEU A 126 34.47 43.44 0.98
N HIS A 127 34.80 42.16 1.25
CA HIS A 127 34.68 41.10 0.25
C HIS A 127 33.22 40.62 0.13
N PRO A 128 32.63 40.52 -1.07
CA PRO A 128 31.26 40.01 -1.24
C PRO A 128 31.16 38.55 -0.82
N ALA A 129 30.04 38.17 -0.19
CA ALA A 129 29.75 36.81 0.28
C ALA A 129 29.78 35.77 -0.86
N ASP A 130 30.32 34.58 -0.57
CA ASP A 130 30.33 33.42 -1.45
C ASP A 130 28.90 33.03 -1.91
N SER A 131 28.77 32.50 -3.13
CA SER A 131 27.49 32.10 -3.73
C SER A 131 26.76 31.04 -2.87
N LEU A 132 25.45 31.23 -2.69
CA LEU A 132 24.54 30.31 -2.00
C LEU A 132 24.05 29.15 -2.90
N ASP A 133 24.63 28.98 -4.09
CA ASP A 133 24.21 27.92 -5.00
C ASP A 133 24.58 26.54 -4.46
N LEU A 134 23.56 25.72 -4.22
CA LEU A 134 23.72 24.33 -3.81
C LEU A 134 24.19 23.49 -4.99
N ASP A 135 25.04 22.50 -4.70
CA ASP A 135 25.46 21.49 -5.68
C ASP A 135 24.23 20.85 -6.37
N PRO A 136 24.12 20.92 -7.71
CA PRO A 136 23.02 20.30 -8.47
C PRO A 136 22.83 18.80 -8.18
N LEU A 137 23.88 18.09 -7.74
CA LEU A 137 23.86 16.66 -7.38
C LEU A 137 23.44 16.41 -5.93
N LEU A 138 23.19 17.44 -5.12
CA LEU A 138 22.76 17.27 -3.74
C LEU A 138 21.39 16.56 -3.67
N ARG A 139 20.47 16.93 -4.58
CA ARG A 139 19.12 16.33 -4.62
C ARG A 139 19.16 14.82 -4.88
N SER A 140 19.94 14.38 -5.87
CA SER A 140 20.04 12.96 -6.20
C SER A 140 20.65 12.15 -5.06
N ARG A 141 21.75 12.64 -4.46
CA ARG A 141 22.41 12.00 -3.31
C ARG A 141 21.50 11.91 -2.07
N VAL A 142 20.71 12.95 -1.81
CA VAL A 142 19.74 12.95 -0.71
C VAL A 142 18.62 11.95 -0.98
N LEU A 143 18.08 11.91 -2.21
CA LEU A 143 17.04 10.94 -2.59
C LEU A 143 17.57 9.49 -2.55
N GLU A 144 18.77 9.24 -3.05
CA GLU A 144 19.44 7.94 -2.97
C GLU A 144 19.65 7.50 -1.52
N GLY A 145 20.19 8.40 -0.67
CA GLY A 145 20.36 8.13 0.75
C GLY A 145 19.04 7.94 1.49
N ALA A 146 17.97 8.64 1.10
CA ALA A 146 16.63 8.48 1.67
C ALA A 146 16.01 7.13 1.27
N LEU A 147 16.07 6.75 -0.01
CA LEU A 147 15.55 5.48 -0.52
C LEU A 147 16.35 4.27 -0.02
N GLY A 148 17.66 4.42 0.20
CA GLY A 148 18.49 3.39 0.82
C GLY A 148 18.15 3.15 2.30
N ARG A 149 17.73 4.18 3.04
CA ARG A 149 17.31 4.07 4.45
C ARG A 149 15.86 3.65 4.62
N ARG A 150 14.99 4.11 3.73
CA ARG A 150 13.56 3.77 3.69
C ARG A 150 13.21 3.41 2.25
N PRO A 151 13.20 2.11 1.91
CA PRO A 151 12.68 1.66 0.63
C PRO A 151 11.31 2.30 0.40
N ALA A 152 11.02 2.68 -0.85
CA ALA A 152 9.70 3.19 -1.17
C ALA A 152 8.66 2.14 -0.74
N ARG A 153 7.72 2.52 0.15
CA ARG A 153 6.54 1.69 0.41
C ARG A 153 5.82 1.59 -0.92
N ILE A 154 5.75 0.38 -1.48
CA ILE A 154 4.91 0.13 -2.65
C ILE A 154 3.47 0.34 -2.16
N PRO A 155 2.74 1.34 -2.69
CA PRO A 155 1.39 1.61 -2.22
C PRO A 155 0.47 0.46 -2.62
N VAL A 156 -0.02 -0.29 -1.63
CA VAL A 156 -1.07 -1.29 -1.84
C VAL A 156 -2.40 -0.54 -1.94
N PRO A 157 -3.21 -0.77 -2.99
CA PRO A 157 -4.54 -0.18 -3.07
C PRO A 157 -5.41 -0.63 -1.89
N ASP A 158 -6.20 0.28 -1.31
CA ASP A 158 -7.02 -0.02 -0.12
C ASP A 158 -7.95 -1.22 -0.31
N TRP A 159 -8.52 -1.39 -1.52
CA TRP A 159 -9.38 -2.52 -1.87
C TRP A 159 -8.65 -3.86 -1.98
N ALA A 160 -7.32 -3.85 -2.07
CA ALA A 160 -6.48 -5.05 -2.08
C ALA A 160 -5.88 -5.37 -0.69
N ALA A 161 -5.98 -4.44 0.27
CA ALA A 161 -5.43 -4.63 1.61
C ALA A 161 -6.01 -5.84 2.37
N PRO A 162 -7.33 -6.17 2.26
CA PRO A 162 -7.85 -7.39 2.86
C PRO A 162 -7.20 -8.66 2.30
N TYR A 163 -7.02 -8.73 0.98
CA TYR A 163 -6.39 -9.88 0.34
C TYR A 163 -4.93 -10.05 0.79
N ASP A 164 -4.16 -8.94 0.84
CA ASP A 164 -2.76 -8.96 1.32
C ASP A 164 -2.68 -9.47 2.76
N ALA A 165 -3.56 -8.98 3.64
CA ALA A 165 -3.58 -9.40 5.04
C ALA A 165 -3.97 -10.87 5.22
N GLU A 166 -5.01 -11.35 4.53
CA GLU A 166 -5.49 -12.72 4.69
C GLU A 166 -4.54 -13.74 4.04
N THR A 167 -3.91 -13.41 2.91
CA THR A 167 -2.86 -14.26 2.31
C THR A 167 -1.60 -14.31 3.17
N ALA A 168 -1.18 -13.19 3.77
CA ALA A 168 -0.05 -13.18 4.71
C ALA A 168 -0.34 -13.98 5.99
N LYS A 169 -1.58 -13.91 6.51
CA LYS A 169 -2.00 -14.67 7.68
C LYS A 169 -2.05 -16.17 7.41
N LEU A 170 -2.57 -16.58 6.26
CA LEU A 170 -2.54 -17.97 5.82
C LEU A 170 -1.11 -18.45 5.59
N ASP A 171 -0.25 -17.64 4.95
CA ASP A 171 1.15 -18.02 4.75
C ASP A 171 1.89 -18.27 6.07
N ALA A 172 1.63 -17.46 7.09
CA ALA A 172 2.19 -17.68 8.42
C ALA A 172 1.74 -19.02 9.03
N LEU A 173 0.47 -19.39 8.88
CA LEU A 173 -0.02 -20.71 9.28
C LEU A 173 0.68 -21.84 8.51
N LEU A 174 0.81 -21.71 7.19
CA LEU A 174 1.44 -22.72 6.34
C LEU A 174 2.95 -22.87 6.60
N HIS A 175 3.63 -21.80 7.00
CA HIS A 175 5.07 -21.81 7.27
C HIS A 175 5.46 -22.79 8.37
N ASP A 176 4.60 -22.94 9.38
CA ASP A 176 4.85 -23.79 10.55
C ASP A 176 4.43 -25.26 10.31
N MET A 177 3.79 -25.57 9.19
CA MET A 177 3.28 -26.91 8.87
C MET A 177 4.36 -27.87 8.37
N GLY A 178 4.37 -29.08 8.93
CA GLY A 178 5.08 -30.24 8.44
C GLY A 178 4.27 -31.09 7.44
N GLU A 179 4.92 -32.12 6.92
CA GLU A 179 4.40 -32.95 5.83
C GLU A 179 3.09 -33.69 6.13
N ALA A 180 2.83 -33.97 7.40
CA ALA A 180 1.61 -34.65 7.85
C ALA A 180 0.41 -33.69 7.86
N GLU A 181 0.60 -32.46 8.33
CA GLU A 181 -0.45 -31.44 8.36
C GLU A 181 -0.93 -31.07 6.95
N TRP A 182 -0.04 -31.02 5.97
CA TRP A 182 -0.41 -30.83 4.56
C TRP A 182 -1.35 -31.91 4.00
N ARG A 183 -1.38 -33.10 4.61
CA ARG A 183 -2.28 -34.22 4.27
C ARG A 183 -3.48 -34.33 5.20
N ALA A 184 -3.61 -33.45 6.20
CA ALA A 184 -4.73 -33.48 7.11
C ALA A 184 -6.04 -33.33 6.30
N PRO A 185 -7.07 -34.15 6.60
CA PRO A 185 -8.33 -34.10 5.90
C PRO A 185 -9.06 -32.79 6.22
N VAL A 186 -9.53 -32.11 5.18
CA VAL A 186 -10.34 -30.90 5.30
C VAL A 186 -11.69 -31.17 4.66
N ARG A 187 -12.77 -30.73 5.30
CA ARG A 187 -14.13 -30.87 4.79
C ARG A 187 -14.66 -29.51 4.36
N LEU A 188 -14.60 -29.25 3.07
CA LEU A 188 -15.16 -28.05 2.47
C LEU A 188 -16.68 -28.13 2.46
N ARG A 189 -17.33 -26.98 2.68
CA ARG A 189 -18.78 -26.83 2.68
C ARG A 189 -19.18 -25.63 1.85
N TRP A 190 -20.28 -25.76 1.12
CA TRP A 190 -20.93 -24.65 0.41
C TRP A 190 -22.41 -24.98 0.22
N PHE A 191 -23.17 -24.06 -0.36
CA PHE A 191 -24.59 -24.20 -0.59
C PHE A 191 -24.90 -24.25 -2.08
N GLU A 192 -25.62 -25.28 -2.53
CA GLU A 192 -25.98 -25.45 -3.94
C GLU A 192 -27.49 -25.73 -4.07
N GLY A 193 -28.16 -24.90 -4.87
CA GLY A 193 -29.61 -24.94 -5.01
C GLY A 193 -30.29 -24.53 -3.71
N ASP A 194 -30.72 -25.52 -2.93
CA ASP A 194 -31.40 -25.37 -1.64
C ASP A 194 -30.86 -26.33 -0.57
N ARG A 195 -29.63 -26.82 -0.74
CA ARG A 195 -29.02 -27.78 0.19
C ARG A 195 -27.55 -27.48 0.45
N PRO A 196 -27.06 -27.75 1.67
CA PRO A 196 -25.63 -27.80 1.92
C PRO A 196 -25.00 -28.93 1.10
N VAL A 197 -23.79 -28.68 0.64
CA VAL A 197 -22.93 -29.63 -0.07
C VAL A 197 -21.59 -29.70 0.66
N GLU A 198 -21.02 -30.89 0.71
CA GLU A 198 -19.77 -31.17 1.41
C GLU A 198 -18.81 -31.88 0.46
N ARG A 199 -17.51 -31.57 0.58
CA ARG A 199 -16.44 -32.28 -0.14
C ARG A 199 -15.24 -32.49 0.76
N GLU A 200 -14.80 -33.74 0.87
CA GLU A 200 -13.54 -34.06 1.52
C GLU A 200 -12.36 -33.79 0.58
N THR A 201 -11.32 -33.19 1.15
CA THR A 201 -10.03 -32.93 0.50
C THR A 201 -8.92 -32.93 1.57
N THR A 202 -7.77 -32.35 1.26
CA THR A 202 -6.67 -32.14 2.22
C THR A 202 -6.29 -30.67 2.27
N VAL A 203 -5.48 -30.26 3.25
CA VAL A 203 -4.87 -28.90 3.29
C VAL A 203 -4.23 -28.54 1.95
N ALA A 204 -3.44 -29.45 1.36
CA ALA A 204 -2.88 -29.24 0.02
C ALA A 204 -3.94 -29.06 -1.08
N GLY A 205 -5.07 -29.77 -0.96
CA GLY A 205 -6.20 -29.62 -1.86
C GLY A 205 -6.89 -28.25 -1.73
N VAL A 206 -7.06 -27.74 -0.51
CA VAL A 206 -7.59 -26.39 -0.27
C VAL A 206 -6.67 -25.32 -0.87
N MET A 207 -5.37 -25.43 -0.65
CA MET A 207 -4.40 -24.52 -1.27
C MET A 207 -4.42 -24.59 -2.80
N GLY A 208 -4.59 -25.80 -3.34
CA GLY A 208 -4.79 -26.01 -4.77
C GLY A 208 -6.03 -25.32 -5.33
N HIS A 209 -7.15 -25.40 -4.60
CA HIS A 209 -8.39 -24.71 -4.91
C HIS A 209 -8.18 -23.18 -4.92
N LEU A 210 -7.63 -22.61 -3.84
CA LEU A 210 -7.36 -21.17 -3.72
C LEU A 210 -6.49 -20.66 -4.88
N MET A 211 -5.39 -21.36 -5.19
CA MET A 211 -4.50 -21.04 -6.30
C MET A 211 -5.20 -21.14 -7.66
N ALA A 212 -6.01 -22.18 -7.87
CA ALA A 212 -6.74 -22.39 -9.12
C ALA A 212 -7.74 -21.25 -9.38
N VAL A 213 -8.50 -20.84 -8.36
CA VAL A 213 -9.50 -19.77 -8.48
C VAL A 213 -8.85 -18.38 -8.57
N ASP A 214 -7.75 -18.12 -7.87
CA ASP A 214 -6.97 -16.89 -8.03
C ASP A 214 -6.39 -16.73 -9.45
N GLY A 215 -6.27 -17.84 -10.19
CA GLY A 215 -5.95 -17.79 -11.62
C GLY A 215 -6.95 -16.98 -12.46
N LEU A 216 -8.21 -16.85 -12.03
CA LEU A 216 -9.19 -15.96 -12.65
C LEU A 216 -8.75 -14.48 -12.56
N VAL A 217 -8.31 -14.07 -11.38
CA VAL A 217 -7.82 -12.72 -11.10
C VAL A 217 -6.49 -12.49 -11.83
N ALA A 218 -5.59 -13.47 -11.79
CA ALA A 218 -4.29 -13.41 -12.44
C ALA A 218 -4.42 -13.22 -13.96
N THR A 219 -5.27 -14.03 -14.62
CA THR A 219 -5.49 -13.95 -16.06
C THR A 219 -6.17 -12.65 -16.49
N ALA A 220 -7.13 -12.14 -15.70
CA ALA A 220 -7.70 -10.82 -15.95
C ALA A 220 -6.62 -9.72 -15.94
N LEU A 221 -5.68 -9.81 -15.01
CA LEU A 221 -4.53 -8.90 -14.90
C LEU A 221 -3.43 -9.12 -15.95
N GLY A 222 -3.59 -10.08 -16.86
CA GLY A 222 -2.62 -10.42 -17.90
C GLY A 222 -1.42 -11.23 -17.38
N LEU A 223 -1.52 -11.80 -16.19
CA LEU A 223 -0.53 -12.72 -15.64
C LEU A 223 -0.75 -14.14 -16.17
N THR A 224 0.27 -14.99 -16.01
CA THR A 224 0.19 -16.40 -16.40
C THR A 224 -0.86 -17.14 -15.56
N ASP A 225 -1.66 -17.99 -16.22
CA ASP A 225 -2.60 -18.87 -15.52
C ASP A 225 -1.81 -19.96 -14.76
N PRO A 226 -2.02 -20.15 -13.44
CA PRO A 226 -1.35 -21.21 -12.67
C PRO A 226 -1.66 -22.63 -13.19
N LEU A 227 -2.79 -22.84 -13.89
CA LEU A 227 -3.11 -24.12 -14.53
C LEU A 227 -2.36 -24.32 -15.86
N GLY A 228 -1.72 -23.28 -16.41
CA GLY A 228 -0.97 -23.34 -17.65
C GLY A 228 -1.77 -23.96 -18.79
N THR A 229 -1.21 -24.96 -19.46
CA THR A 229 -1.87 -25.67 -20.57
C THR A 229 -3.02 -26.57 -20.13
N ALA A 230 -3.17 -26.84 -18.83
CA ALA A 230 -4.29 -27.59 -18.28
C ALA A 230 -5.53 -26.71 -18.03
N ALA A 231 -5.43 -25.38 -18.20
CA ALA A 231 -6.55 -24.48 -18.00
C ALA A 231 -7.76 -24.90 -18.88
N PRO A 232 -8.97 -25.02 -18.30
CA PRO A 232 -10.14 -25.48 -19.04
C PRO A 232 -10.52 -24.47 -20.14
N PRO A 233 -10.90 -24.94 -21.34
CA PRO A 233 -11.39 -24.06 -22.40
C PRO A 233 -12.79 -23.53 -22.08
N GLY A 234 -13.11 -22.33 -22.54
CA GLY A 234 -14.44 -21.72 -22.39
C GLY A 234 -14.50 -20.64 -21.32
N THR A 235 -15.71 -20.39 -20.80
CA THR A 235 -15.91 -19.40 -19.73
C THR A 235 -15.23 -19.87 -18.45
N PRO A 236 -14.32 -19.07 -17.85
CA PRO A 236 -13.60 -19.49 -16.66
C PRO A 236 -14.53 -19.65 -15.46
N ASP A 237 -14.63 -20.86 -14.90
CA ASP A 237 -15.53 -21.23 -13.79
C ASP A 237 -14.72 -21.77 -12.59
N PRO A 238 -14.98 -21.29 -11.35
CA PRO A 238 -14.24 -21.72 -10.15
C PRO A 238 -14.24 -23.24 -9.92
N LEU A 239 -15.41 -23.88 -9.95
CA LEU A 239 -15.56 -25.31 -9.71
C LEU A 239 -14.79 -26.14 -10.74
N ILE A 240 -14.94 -25.83 -12.03
CA ILE A 240 -14.23 -26.55 -13.10
C ILE A 240 -12.72 -26.40 -12.93
N ARG A 241 -12.23 -25.22 -12.55
CA ARG A 241 -10.79 -24.97 -12.32
C ARG A 241 -10.27 -25.74 -11.12
N THR A 242 -11.00 -25.75 -10.02
CA THR A 242 -10.70 -26.52 -8.81
C THR A 242 -10.57 -28.02 -9.12
N GLU A 243 -11.57 -28.61 -9.77
CA GLU A 243 -11.58 -30.03 -10.14
C GLU A 243 -10.47 -30.38 -11.16
N THR A 244 -10.16 -29.46 -12.07
CA THR A 244 -9.04 -29.62 -13.02
C THR A 244 -7.70 -29.68 -12.28
N PHE A 245 -7.49 -28.79 -11.31
CA PHE A 245 -6.29 -28.80 -10.49
C PHE A 245 -6.17 -30.10 -9.67
N TRP A 246 -7.23 -30.48 -8.95
CA TRP A 246 -7.22 -31.68 -8.12
C TRP A 246 -6.95 -32.95 -8.91
N ARG A 247 -7.50 -33.07 -10.13
CA ARG A 247 -7.22 -34.20 -11.02
C ARG A 247 -5.74 -34.29 -11.38
N ALA A 248 -5.13 -33.18 -11.79
CA ALA A 248 -3.71 -33.14 -12.13
C ALA A 248 -2.80 -33.40 -10.92
N ALA A 249 -3.16 -32.89 -9.74
CA ALA A 249 -2.42 -33.13 -8.50
C ALA A 249 -2.47 -34.61 -8.08
N HIS A 250 -3.63 -35.26 -8.23
CA HIS A 250 -3.78 -36.68 -7.96
C HIS A 250 -2.93 -37.54 -8.90
N GLU A 251 -2.89 -37.21 -10.20
CA GLU A 251 -2.07 -37.92 -11.20
C GLU A 251 -0.56 -37.81 -10.92
N THR A 252 -0.11 -36.70 -10.34
CA THR A 252 1.32 -36.44 -10.07
C THR A 252 1.79 -36.85 -8.67
N GLN A 253 0.87 -37.21 -7.77
CA GLN A 253 1.14 -37.66 -6.38
C GLN A 253 2.02 -36.71 -5.55
N ARG A 254 2.01 -35.39 -5.83
CA ARG A 254 2.80 -34.39 -5.09
C ARG A 254 1.96 -33.22 -4.57
N PRO A 255 1.25 -33.38 -3.43
CA PRO A 255 0.44 -32.31 -2.85
C PRO A 255 1.29 -31.16 -2.27
N LEU A 256 2.51 -31.46 -1.81
CA LEU A 256 3.37 -30.53 -1.04
C LEU A 256 3.99 -29.40 -1.88
N THR A 257 3.90 -29.44 -3.20
CA THR A 257 4.58 -28.48 -4.07
C THR A 257 3.75 -27.24 -4.37
N VAL A 258 2.57 -27.07 -3.75
CA VAL A 258 1.65 -25.96 -4.03
C VAL A 258 2.02 -24.66 -3.32
N HIS A 259 2.68 -24.71 -2.15
CA HIS A 259 2.96 -23.51 -1.33
C HIS A 259 3.80 -22.45 -2.05
N ALA A 260 4.92 -22.83 -2.66
CA ALA A 260 5.77 -21.87 -3.35
C ALA A 260 5.11 -21.26 -4.60
N PRO A 261 4.52 -22.03 -5.53
CA PRO A 261 3.76 -21.47 -6.66
C PRO A 261 2.60 -20.57 -6.24
N TRP A 262 1.86 -20.95 -5.20
CA TRP A 262 0.79 -20.14 -4.64
C TRP A 262 1.33 -18.79 -4.12
N ARG A 263 2.39 -18.82 -3.31
CA ARG A 263 3.03 -17.63 -2.76
C ARG A 263 3.54 -16.70 -3.86
N ASP A 264 4.17 -17.25 -4.89
CA ASP A 264 4.64 -16.50 -6.06
C ASP A 264 3.48 -15.84 -6.81
N GLN A 265 2.35 -16.54 -6.96
CA GLN A 265 1.13 -15.98 -7.56
C GLN A 265 0.56 -14.82 -6.73
N SER A 266 0.41 -14.99 -5.42
CA SER A 266 -0.09 -13.93 -4.54
C SER A 266 0.80 -12.68 -4.60
N TYR A 267 2.13 -12.85 -4.62
CA TYR A 267 3.06 -11.74 -4.82
C TYR A 267 2.96 -11.10 -6.19
N ALA A 268 2.79 -11.89 -7.26
CA ALA A 268 2.62 -11.35 -8.60
C ALA A 268 1.33 -10.51 -8.71
N LEU A 269 0.23 -10.98 -8.12
CA LEU A 269 -1.05 -10.26 -8.03
C LEU A 269 -0.86 -8.92 -7.31
N MET A 270 -0.32 -8.94 -6.09
CA MET A 270 -0.09 -7.74 -5.29
C MET A 270 0.83 -6.75 -5.98
N ARG A 271 1.93 -7.23 -6.56
CA ARG A 271 2.84 -6.40 -7.34
C ARG A 271 2.12 -5.75 -8.53
N GLN A 272 1.35 -6.52 -9.29
CA GLN A 272 0.67 -6.03 -10.48
C GLN A 272 -0.33 -4.93 -10.15
N VAL A 273 -1.17 -5.11 -9.12
CA VAL A 273 -2.16 -4.09 -8.73
C VAL A 273 -1.54 -2.84 -8.11
N SER A 274 -0.41 -3.00 -7.41
CA SER A 274 0.26 -1.85 -6.79
C SER A 274 0.96 -0.92 -7.78
N PHE A 275 1.27 -1.42 -8.99
CA PHE A 275 1.83 -0.62 -10.09
C PHE A 275 0.81 -0.30 -11.18
N ALA A 276 -0.42 -0.81 -11.07
CA ALA A 276 -1.48 -0.54 -12.02
C ALA A 276 -2.16 0.81 -11.73
N GLY A 277 -2.64 1.48 -12.77
CA GLY A 277 -3.40 2.72 -12.63
C GLY A 277 -4.79 2.47 -12.01
N SER A 278 -5.42 3.53 -11.50
CA SER A 278 -6.73 3.47 -10.82
C SER A 278 -7.83 2.78 -11.62
N ARG A 279 -7.77 2.81 -12.96
CA ARG A 279 -8.73 2.16 -13.86
C ARG A 279 -8.73 0.63 -13.78
N VAL A 280 -7.67 0.02 -13.24
CA VAL A 280 -7.58 -1.44 -13.13
C VAL A 280 -8.66 -2.01 -12.20
N ALA A 281 -9.10 -1.23 -11.21
CA ALA A 281 -10.08 -1.65 -10.21
C ALA A 281 -11.44 -2.04 -10.84
N GLU A 282 -11.80 -1.45 -11.98
CA GLU A 282 -13.07 -1.72 -12.69
C GLU A 282 -12.98 -2.87 -13.71
N LEU A 283 -11.80 -3.47 -13.87
CA LEU A 283 -11.65 -4.56 -14.83
C LEU A 283 -12.56 -5.73 -14.45
N ALA A 284 -13.36 -6.21 -15.40
CA ALA A 284 -14.33 -7.27 -15.12
C ALA A 284 -13.66 -8.65 -15.13
N VAL A 285 -13.66 -9.33 -13.99
CA VAL A 285 -13.17 -10.70 -13.79
C VAL A 285 -14.33 -11.68 -13.95
N PRO A 286 -14.27 -12.66 -14.88
CA PRO A 286 -15.30 -13.69 -15.04
C PRO A 286 -15.17 -14.80 -13.98
N TYR A 287 -16.30 -15.20 -13.39
CA TYR A 287 -16.44 -16.30 -12.44
C TYR A 287 -17.51 -17.30 -12.92
N GLY A 288 -17.47 -17.66 -14.19
CA GLY A 288 -18.49 -18.49 -14.83
C GLY A 288 -19.66 -17.62 -15.25
N ASP A 289 -20.80 -17.80 -14.59
CA ASP A 289 -22.07 -17.17 -14.97
C ASP A 289 -22.19 -15.70 -14.54
N PHE A 290 -21.26 -15.21 -13.72
CA PHE A 290 -21.23 -13.82 -13.27
C PHE A 290 -19.85 -13.19 -13.42
N ARG A 291 -19.79 -11.88 -13.19
CA ARG A 291 -18.57 -11.09 -13.25
C ARG A 291 -18.51 -10.15 -12.07
N LEU A 292 -17.31 -9.95 -11.54
CA LEU A 292 -17.00 -8.95 -10.52
C LEU A 292 -16.04 -7.92 -11.10
N ALA A 293 -16.08 -6.68 -10.61
CA ALA A 293 -14.99 -5.74 -10.82
C ALA A 293 -13.75 -6.25 -10.07
N LEU A 294 -12.55 -5.97 -10.57
CA LEU A 294 -11.31 -6.49 -9.98
C LEU A 294 -11.18 -6.16 -8.49
N ARG A 295 -11.56 -4.95 -8.07
CA ARG A 295 -11.62 -4.59 -6.64
C ARG A 295 -12.51 -5.51 -5.82
N ASP A 296 -13.69 -5.85 -6.35
CA ASP A 296 -14.64 -6.75 -5.69
C ASP A 296 -14.13 -8.20 -5.76
N SER A 297 -13.41 -8.59 -6.82
CA SER A 297 -12.72 -9.88 -6.88
C SER A 297 -11.66 -10.02 -5.79
N PHE A 298 -10.87 -8.99 -5.50
CA PHE A 298 -9.91 -9.05 -4.40
C PHE A 298 -10.57 -9.19 -3.03
N LEU A 299 -11.71 -8.52 -2.81
CA LEU A 299 -12.52 -8.69 -1.60
C LEU A 299 -13.14 -10.08 -1.49
N ASP A 300 -13.70 -10.59 -2.59
CA ASP A 300 -14.21 -11.97 -2.71
C ASP A 300 -13.10 -12.98 -2.39
N ARG A 301 -11.93 -12.85 -3.02
CA ARG A 301 -10.79 -13.73 -2.74
C ARG A 301 -10.34 -13.61 -1.29
N ALA A 302 -10.28 -12.41 -0.71
CA ALA A 302 -9.90 -12.23 0.69
C ALA A 302 -10.86 -12.93 1.67
N PHE A 303 -12.18 -12.89 1.39
CA PHE A 303 -13.18 -13.63 2.15
C PHE A 303 -12.92 -15.15 2.07
N GLU A 304 -12.65 -15.66 0.88
CA GLU A 304 -12.38 -17.07 0.63
C GLU A 304 -11.09 -17.54 1.32
N TYR A 305 -10.04 -16.71 1.31
CA TYR A 305 -8.82 -16.97 2.07
C TYR A 305 -9.08 -17.06 3.56
N TRP A 306 -9.89 -16.15 4.12
CA TRP A 306 -10.21 -16.19 5.54
C TRP A 306 -11.00 -17.46 5.91
N VAL A 307 -12.05 -17.77 5.16
CA VAL A 307 -12.92 -18.93 5.39
C VAL A 307 -12.10 -20.22 5.31
N HIS A 308 -11.37 -20.42 4.21
CA HIS A 308 -10.62 -21.64 3.99
C HIS A 308 -9.37 -21.77 4.87
N ALA A 309 -8.77 -20.67 5.30
CA ALA A 309 -7.75 -20.74 6.34
C ALA A 309 -8.34 -21.15 7.69
N GLY A 310 -9.60 -20.79 7.97
CA GLY A 310 -10.37 -21.34 9.08
C GLY A 310 -10.57 -22.85 8.96
N ASP A 311 -10.96 -23.36 7.78
CA ASP A 311 -11.11 -24.81 7.53
C ASP A 311 -9.80 -25.56 7.74
N ILE A 312 -8.69 -25.00 7.25
CA ILE A 312 -7.35 -25.55 7.45
C ILE A 312 -6.99 -25.56 8.93
N ALA A 313 -7.18 -24.43 9.61
CA ALA A 313 -6.84 -24.28 11.01
C ALA A 313 -7.65 -25.25 11.91
N GLU A 314 -8.94 -25.46 11.62
CA GLU A 314 -9.75 -26.48 12.30
C GLU A 314 -9.17 -27.88 12.07
N ALA A 315 -8.78 -28.22 10.84
CA ALA A 315 -8.25 -29.54 10.50
C ALA A 315 -6.90 -29.88 11.18
N VAL A 316 -6.16 -28.86 11.62
CA VAL A 316 -4.85 -29.03 12.28
C VAL A 316 -4.80 -28.49 13.72
N ASP A 317 -5.97 -28.27 14.33
CA ASP A 317 -6.10 -27.77 15.70
C ASP A 317 -5.32 -26.46 15.97
N TYR A 318 -5.31 -25.53 14.99
CA TYR A 318 -4.62 -24.24 15.08
C TYR A 318 -5.59 -23.10 15.43
N PRO A 319 -5.22 -22.18 16.34
CA PRO A 319 -6.06 -21.01 16.65
C PRO A 319 -6.00 -19.98 15.52
N TYR A 320 -7.12 -19.71 14.84
CA TYR A 320 -7.20 -18.74 13.76
C TYR A 320 -8.10 -17.55 14.13
N VAL A 321 -7.59 -16.33 13.94
CA VAL A 321 -8.28 -15.10 14.34
C VAL A 321 -9.08 -14.48 13.18
N PRO A 322 -10.25 -13.86 13.46
CA PRO A 322 -11.01 -13.11 12.47
C PRO A 322 -10.20 -11.97 11.81
N PRO A 323 -10.61 -11.49 10.62
CA PRO A 323 -10.01 -10.33 9.98
C PRO A 323 -10.15 -9.06 10.83
N ALA A 324 -9.33 -8.06 10.52
CA ALA A 324 -9.50 -6.73 11.09
C ALA A 324 -10.91 -6.18 10.77
N SER A 325 -11.52 -5.45 11.70
CA SER A 325 -12.92 -4.99 11.57
C SER A 325 -13.19 -4.21 10.29
N GLY A 326 -12.26 -3.35 9.86
CA GLY A 326 -12.36 -2.62 8.59
C GLY A 326 -12.32 -3.52 7.35
N HIS A 327 -11.52 -4.59 7.38
CA HIS A 327 -11.46 -5.57 6.29
C HIS A 327 -12.74 -6.42 6.26
N LEU A 328 -13.19 -6.88 7.43
CA LEU A 328 -14.43 -7.64 7.56
C LEU A 328 -15.64 -6.82 7.09
N HIS A 329 -15.70 -5.52 7.40
CA HIS A 329 -16.74 -4.64 6.88
C HIS A 329 -16.77 -4.61 5.35
N GLN A 330 -15.62 -4.52 4.69
CA GLN A 330 -15.55 -4.50 3.22
C GLN A 330 -16.03 -5.82 2.61
N MET A 331 -15.74 -6.96 3.25
CA MET A 331 -16.22 -8.28 2.81
C MET A 331 -17.74 -8.43 3.00
N VAL A 332 -18.26 -8.03 4.16
CA VAL A 332 -19.71 -8.03 4.46
C VAL A 332 -20.46 -7.09 3.51
N ASP A 333 -19.90 -5.91 3.26
CA ASP A 333 -20.48 -4.94 2.33
C ASP A 333 -20.53 -5.50 0.90
N LEU A 334 -19.47 -6.18 0.43
CA LEU A 334 -19.51 -6.87 -0.85
C LEU A 334 -20.64 -7.91 -0.88
N ALA A 335 -20.70 -8.82 0.10
CA ALA A 335 -21.73 -9.85 0.16
C ALA A 335 -23.14 -9.24 0.13
N ALA A 336 -23.39 -8.19 0.92
CA ALA A 336 -24.67 -7.46 0.93
C ALA A 336 -25.01 -6.85 -0.44
N ARG A 337 -24.03 -6.26 -1.15
CA ARG A 337 -24.23 -5.72 -2.52
C ARG A 337 -24.54 -6.79 -3.55
N LEU A 338 -24.14 -8.03 -3.34
CA LEU A 338 -24.42 -9.15 -4.25
C LEU A 338 -25.83 -9.74 -4.06
N LEU A 339 -26.46 -9.54 -2.90
CA LEU A 339 -27.75 -10.16 -2.56
C LEU A 339 -28.89 -9.86 -3.57
N PRO A 340 -29.08 -8.63 -4.09
CA PRO A 340 -30.14 -8.37 -5.07
C PRO A 340 -29.99 -9.21 -6.35
N SER A 341 -28.76 -9.40 -6.82
CA SER A 341 -28.47 -10.24 -7.98
C SER A 341 -28.63 -11.72 -7.66
N ALA A 342 -28.12 -12.18 -6.50
CA ALA A 342 -28.29 -13.55 -6.05
C ALA A 342 -29.78 -13.94 -5.91
N LEU A 343 -30.61 -13.05 -5.37
CA LEU A 343 -32.06 -13.22 -5.34
C LEU A 343 -32.66 -13.36 -6.74
N ALA A 344 -32.27 -12.50 -7.67
CA ALA A 344 -32.74 -12.57 -9.05
C ALA A 344 -32.35 -13.90 -9.72
N ASP A 345 -31.14 -14.38 -9.46
CA ASP A 345 -30.60 -15.62 -10.05
C ASP A 345 -31.33 -16.84 -9.50
N ARG A 346 -31.55 -16.88 -8.18
CA ARG A 346 -32.37 -17.92 -7.54
C ARG A 346 -33.79 -17.96 -8.12
N ARG A 347 -34.42 -16.81 -8.36
CA ARG A 347 -35.74 -16.76 -9.02
C ARG A 347 -35.71 -17.27 -10.44
N ARG A 348 -34.68 -16.91 -11.23
CA ARG A 348 -34.49 -17.44 -12.59
C ARG A 348 -34.31 -18.96 -12.60
N ALA A 349 -33.66 -19.51 -11.57
CA ALA A 349 -33.49 -20.94 -11.37
C ALA A 349 -34.75 -21.64 -10.79
N GLY A 350 -35.80 -20.91 -10.44
CA GLY A 350 -37.02 -21.47 -9.84
C GLY A 350 -36.88 -21.83 -8.36
N LEU A 351 -35.87 -21.31 -7.67
CA LEU A 351 -35.54 -21.56 -6.25
C LEU A 351 -36.07 -20.49 -5.29
N ALA A 352 -36.83 -19.52 -5.80
CA ALA A 352 -37.45 -18.44 -5.03
C ALA A 352 -38.76 -17.99 -5.69
N ALA A 353 -39.65 -17.37 -4.93
CA ALA A 353 -40.93 -16.90 -5.47
C ALA A 353 -40.70 -15.76 -6.47
N PRO A 354 -41.58 -15.58 -7.48
CA PRO A 354 -41.45 -14.47 -8.42
C PRO A 354 -41.51 -13.12 -7.70
N PRO A 355 -40.89 -12.07 -8.28
CA PRO A 355 -40.91 -10.75 -7.67
C PRO A 355 -42.35 -10.25 -7.51
N GLN A 356 -42.65 -9.63 -6.37
CA GLN A 356 -44.01 -9.18 -6.08
C GLN A 356 -44.33 -7.86 -6.79
N ARG A 357 -43.35 -6.93 -6.80
CA ARG A 357 -43.52 -5.61 -7.39
C ARG A 357 -42.26 -5.13 -8.10
N LEU A 358 -42.30 -5.15 -9.43
CA LEU A 358 -41.27 -4.52 -10.24
C LEU A 358 -41.43 -2.99 -10.24
N VAL A 359 -40.30 -2.30 -10.24
CA VAL A 359 -40.20 -0.85 -10.33
C VAL A 359 -39.18 -0.48 -11.41
N GLU A 360 -39.24 0.75 -11.89
CA GLU A 360 -38.24 1.30 -12.80
C GLU A 360 -36.84 1.25 -12.17
N ALA A 361 -35.80 1.10 -13.00
CA ALA A 361 -34.42 1.08 -12.52
C ALA A 361 -34.09 2.37 -11.74
N GLY A 362 -33.45 2.23 -10.58
CA GLY A 362 -33.13 3.31 -9.67
C GLY A 362 -34.31 3.82 -8.82
N ALA A 363 -35.53 3.33 -9.03
CA ALA A 363 -36.66 3.69 -8.18
C ALA A 363 -36.67 2.87 -6.87
N PRO A 364 -37.17 3.43 -5.75
CA PRO A 364 -37.32 2.70 -4.50
C PRO A 364 -38.24 1.47 -4.63
N GLY A 365 -37.73 0.30 -4.27
CA GLY A 365 -38.44 -0.99 -4.30
C GLY A 365 -38.70 -1.58 -2.92
N ARG A 366 -39.44 -2.70 -2.83
CA ARG A 366 -39.55 -3.46 -1.57
C ARG A 366 -38.16 -3.80 -1.07
N THR A 367 -37.92 -3.54 0.21
CA THR A 367 -36.59 -3.57 0.80
C THR A 367 -36.57 -4.48 2.02
N LEU A 368 -35.51 -5.26 2.16
CA LEU A 368 -35.14 -5.89 3.42
C LEU A 368 -34.02 -5.08 4.07
N HIS A 369 -34.17 -4.75 5.34
CA HIS A 369 -33.10 -4.18 6.16
C HIS A 369 -32.27 -5.33 6.70
N LEU A 370 -30.98 -5.34 6.39
CA LEU A 370 -29.99 -6.26 6.93
C LEU A 370 -29.14 -5.49 7.94
N GLU A 371 -29.21 -5.87 9.21
CA GLU A 371 -28.35 -5.42 10.29
C GLU A 371 -27.33 -6.52 10.59
N VAL A 372 -26.05 -6.21 10.40
CA VAL A 372 -24.97 -7.08 10.85
C VAL A 372 -24.34 -6.45 12.08
N GLU A 373 -24.39 -7.14 13.20
CA GLU A 373 -23.83 -6.67 14.46
C GLU A 373 -22.34 -7.05 14.58
N GLY A 374 -21.65 -6.47 15.57
CA GLY A 374 -20.27 -6.84 15.89
C GLY A 374 -19.20 -6.21 15.00
N ASN A 375 -18.03 -6.85 14.95
CA ASN A 375 -16.88 -6.33 14.22
C ASN A 375 -17.16 -6.36 12.71
N GLY A 376 -16.94 -5.23 12.04
CA GLY A 376 -17.24 -5.11 10.61
C GLY A 376 -18.75 -5.03 10.30
N GLY A 377 -19.59 -4.90 11.32
CA GLY A 377 -21.04 -4.75 11.17
C GLY A 377 -21.48 -3.45 10.49
N GLY A 378 -22.78 -3.30 10.34
CA GLY A 378 -23.41 -2.18 9.66
C GLY A 378 -24.89 -2.41 9.34
N HIS A 379 -25.45 -1.51 8.54
CA HIS A 379 -26.81 -1.63 8.04
C HIS A 379 -26.84 -1.52 6.52
N TRP A 380 -27.54 -2.46 5.89
CA TRP A 380 -27.73 -2.49 4.44
C TRP A 380 -29.22 -2.60 4.10
N TYR A 381 -29.60 -2.01 2.97
CA TYR A 381 -30.98 -2.02 2.48
C TYR A 381 -31.01 -2.78 1.16
N ILE A 382 -31.48 -4.03 1.22
CA ILE A 382 -31.44 -4.99 0.12
C ILE A 382 -32.72 -4.87 -0.70
N ALA A 383 -32.59 -4.49 -1.97
CA ALA A 383 -33.73 -4.49 -2.89
C ALA A 383 -34.19 -5.93 -3.17
N LEU A 384 -35.47 -6.20 -2.89
CA LEU A 384 -36.00 -7.56 -2.92
C LEU A 384 -36.46 -7.99 -4.30
N ASP A 385 -37.13 -7.12 -5.07
CA ASP A 385 -37.89 -7.52 -6.26
C ASP A 385 -37.12 -7.35 -7.59
N SER A 386 -36.07 -6.52 -7.61
CA SER A 386 -35.26 -6.27 -8.80
C SER A 386 -33.85 -5.84 -8.40
N PRO A 387 -32.79 -6.38 -9.03
CA PRO A 387 -31.41 -5.96 -8.77
C PRO A 387 -31.15 -4.52 -9.22
N ALA A 388 -31.99 -3.95 -10.09
CA ALA A 388 -31.87 -2.56 -10.53
C ALA A 388 -32.66 -1.57 -9.65
N ALA A 389 -33.42 -2.04 -8.65
CA ALA A 389 -34.17 -1.16 -7.75
C ALA A 389 -33.28 -0.61 -6.63
N LEU A 390 -33.70 0.51 -6.04
CA LEU A 390 -33.01 1.10 -4.88
C LEU A 390 -33.63 0.55 -3.58
N GLY A 391 -32.78 -0.04 -2.73
CA GLY A 391 -33.16 -0.37 -1.35
C GLY A 391 -33.22 0.88 -0.49
N THR A 392 -34.32 1.06 0.26
CA THR A 392 -34.53 2.28 1.08
C THR A 392 -35.22 1.96 2.41
N PRO A 393 -34.91 2.69 3.50
CA PRO A 393 -35.57 2.52 4.80
C PRO A 393 -37.10 2.67 4.73
N GLU A 394 -37.61 3.58 3.90
CA GLU A 394 -39.04 3.88 3.79
C GLU A 394 -39.84 2.75 3.12
N ARG A 395 -39.15 1.82 2.45
CA ARG A 395 -39.74 0.66 1.78
C ARG A 395 -39.38 -0.67 2.45
N THR A 396 -38.87 -0.62 3.68
CA THR A 396 -38.56 -1.81 4.47
C THR A 396 -39.83 -2.59 4.77
N VAL A 397 -39.85 -3.86 4.36
CA VAL A 397 -40.94 -4.81 4.64
C VAL A 397 -40.52 -5.94 5.59
N ALA A 398 -39.21 -6.10 5.79
CA ALA A 398 -38.62 -7.11 6.64
C ALA A 398 -37.26 -6.63 7.17
N HIS A 399 -36.88 -7.15 8.33
CA HIS A 399 -35.62 -6.88 9.01
C HIS A 399 -34.97 -8.19 9.45
N ILE A 400 -33.68 -8.34 9.16
CA ILE A 400 -32.82 -9.42 9.64
C ILE A 400 -31.68 -8.80 10.45
N ALA A 401 -31.44 -9.29 11.65
CA ALA A 401 -30.28 -8.94 12.48
C ALA A 401 -29.47 -10.19 12.85
N LEU A 402 -28.15 -10.17 12.64
CA LEU A 402 -27.24 -11.27 13.02
C LEU A 402 -25.82 -10.76 13.26
N ASP A 403 -25.02 -11.51 14.04
CA ASP A 403 -23.60 -11.19 14.24
C ASP A 403 -22.79 -11.37 12.94
N SER A 404 -21.67 -10.63 12.80
CA SER A 404 -20.82 -10.71 11.61
C SER A 404 -20.21 -12.08 11.39
N ALA A 405 -19.85 -12.82 12.45
CA ALA A 405 -19.38 -14.19 12.29
C ALA A 405 -20.49 -15.09 11.73
N GLU A 406 -21.71 -14.98 12.27
CA GLU A 406 -22.88 -15.75 11.81
C GLU A 406 -23.20 -15.46 10.33
N PHE A 407 -23.21 -14.18 9.94
CA PHE A 407 -23.45 -13.77 8.56
C PHE A 407 -22.41 -14.35 7.61
N CYS A 408 -21.13 -14.31 7.99
CA CYS A 408 -20.07 -14.85 7.17
C CYS A 408 -20.10 -16.38 7.09
N GLN A 409 -20.45 -17.09 8.17
CA GLN A 409 -20.64 -18.55 8.12
C GLN A 409 -21.81 -18.92 7.21
N LEU A 410 -22.91 -18.15 7.22
CA LEU A 410 -24.02 -18.33 6.30
C LEU A 410 -23.59 -18.07 4.85
N ALA A 411 -22.92 -16.95 4.58
CA ALA A 411 -22.44 -16.58 3.25
C ALA A 411 -21.40 -17.58 2.69
N ALA A 412 -20.64 -18.25 3.57
CA ALA A 412 -19.73 -19.34 3.24
C ALA A 412 -20.42 -20.70 3.07
N GLY A 413 -21.73 -20.82 3.35
CA GLY A 413 -22.47 -22.08 3.27
C GLY A 413 -22.07 -23.10 4.34
N HIS A 414 -21.44 -22.65 5.42
CA HIS A 414 -21.02 -23.50 6.54
C HIS A 414 -22.16 -23.84 7.50
N ILE A 415 -23.19 -22.99 7.51
CA ILE A 415 -24.45 -23.17 8.23
C ILE A 415 -25.61 -23.05 7.24
N SER A 416 -26.70 -23.78 7.48
CA SER A 416 -27.88 -23.66 6.63
C SER A 416 -28.68 -22.39 6.95
N PRO A 417 -29.45 -21.84 5.97
CA PRO A 417 -30.34 -20.71 6.21
C PRO A 417 -31.32 -20.93 7.37
N GLU A 418 -31.76 -22.17 7.58
CA GLU A 418 -32.66 -22.56 8.67
C GLU A 418 -31.99 -22.55 10.06
N GLU A 419 -30.69 -22.81 10.12
CA GLU A 419 -29.92 -22.90 11.37
C GLU A 419 -29.33 -21.54 11.79
N ALA A 420 -29.29 -20.57 10.87
CA ALA A 420 -28.73 -19.26 11.13
C ALA A 420 -29.40 -18.56 12.32
N ALA A 421 -28.58 -18.15 13.29
CA ALA A 421 -28.99 -17.43 14.49
C ALA A 421 -29.31 -15.96 14.17
N ALA A 422 -30.41 -15.74 13.45
CA ALA A 422 -30.87 -14.43 13.03
C ALA A 422 -32.12 -13.97 13.81
N GLY A 423 -32.08 -12.74 14.31
CA GLY A 423 -33.27 -11.97 14.68
C GLY A 423 -34.07 -11.61 13.43
N GLN A 424 -35.39 -11.80 13.47
CA GLN A 424 -36.25 -11.72 12.29
C GLN A 424 -37.54 -10.94 12.62
N ASP A 425 -37.88 -9.94 11.81
CA ASP A 425 -39.14 -9.20 11.91
C ASP A 425 -39.70 -8.85 10.52
N GLY A 426 -41.03 -8.83 10.39
CA GLY A 426 -41.72 -8.52 9.13
C GLY A 426 -42.06 -9.71 8.22
N GLU A 427 -42.01 -9.52 6.91
CA GLU A 427 -42.45 -10.51 5.91
C GLU A 427 -41.55 -11.77 5.87
N ARG A 428 -42.11 -12.92 6.28
CA ARG A 428 -41.38 -14.20 6.39
C ARG A 428 -40.77 -14.69 5.07
N ASP A 429 -41.50 -14.53 3.96
CA ASP A 429 -41.00 -14.96 2.65
C ASP A 429 -39.79 -14.13 2.22
N ALA A 430 -39.79 -12.82 2.47
CA ALA A 430 -38.66 -11.94 2.19
C ALA A 430 -37.43 -12.32 3.02
N ILE A 431 -37.63 -12.64 4.31
CA ILE A 431 -36.56 -13.08 5.20
C ILE A 431 -35.96 -14.39 4.70
N ARG A 432 -36.80 -15.39 4.42
CA ARG A 432 -36.36 -16.70 3.91
C ARG A 432 -35.58 -16.54 2.61
N GLU A 433 -36.10 -15.76 1.67
CA GLU A 433 -35.43 -15.54 0.37
C GLU A 433 -34.04 -14.91 0.54
N VAL A 434 -33.87 -13.94 1.45
CA VAL A 434 -32.56 -13.31 1.68
C VAL A 434 -31.58 -14.25 2.38
N LEU A 435 -32.00 -15.03 3.38
CA LEU A 435 -31.12 -16.00 4.03
C LEU A 435 -30.61 -17.06 3.03
N PHE A 436 -31.51 -17.54 2.17
CA PHE A 436 -31.15 -18.47 1.09
C PHE A 436 -30.28 -17.83 0.00
N ALA A 437 -30.52 -16.57 -0.34
CA ALA A 437 -29.66 -15.82 -1.27
C ALA A 437 -28.26 -15.61 -0.69
N THR A 438 -28.16 -15.34 0.61
CA THR A 438 -26.89 -15.21 1.32
C THR A 438 -26.11 -16.52 1.26
N ALA A 439 -26.73 -17.65 1.60
CA ALA A 439 -26.08 -18.96 1.51
C ALA A 439 -25.60 -19.29 0.08
N SER A 440 -26.39 -18.94 -0.94
CA SER A 440 -26.04 -19.19 -2.34
C SER A 440 -24.87 -18.37 -2.90
N LEU A 441 -24.28 -17.46 -2.12
CA LEU A 441 -23.03 -16.78 -2.50
C LEU A 441 -21.82 -17.73 -2.43
N SER A 442 -21.88 -18.74 -1.55
CA SER A 442 -20.85 -19.77 -1.42
C SER A 442 -20.75 -20.66 -2.67
N ARG A 443 -19.54 -21.12 -2.95
CA ARG A 443 -19.22 -21.98 -4.09
C ARG A 443 -17.87 -22.67 -3.88
N LEU A 444 -17.58 -23.65 -4.72
CA LEU A 444 -16.27 -24.29 -4.85
C LEU A 444 -15.49 -23.76 -6.06
#